data_AF-A0A7R9TEQ0-F1
#
_entry.id   AF-A0A7R9TEQ0-F1
#
_cell.length_a   1.000
_cell.length_b   1.000
_cell.length_c   1.000
_cell.angle_alpha   90.00
_cell.angle_beta   90.00
_cell.angle_gamma   90.00
#
_symmetry.space_group_name_H-M   'P 1'
#
loop_
_entity.id
_entity.type
_entity.pdbx_description
1 polymer ?
#
loop_
_entity_poly.entity_id
_entity_poly.type
_entity_poly.pdbx_seq_one_letter_code
_entity_poly.pdbx_strand_id
1 'polypeptide(L)'
;SSSSSSSLPPEAARVASTLRHDFERGGVHLEGDARARLEDANSRVIRFGMAFQRNLADPIALGHVDVDRRALRGLPAAMAARMEPPPGADAAALSARIPLDASTLATTMRYVQSADARRVVYAAAHRGPEGNRDA
;
A
#
# COMPACT_ATOMS: atom_id res chain seq x y z
N SER A 1 31.83 -15.41 -52.09
CA SER A 1 32.51 -15.17 -50.80
C SER A 1 31.48 -14.94 -49.73
N SER A 2 31.70 -15.57 -48.58
CA SER A 2 30.71 -15.98 -47.58
C SER A 2 29.94 -14.83 -46.92
N SER A 3 28.61 -14.91 -46.96
CA SER A 3 27.73 -14.13 -46.09
C SER A 3 27.81 -14.74 -44.69
N SER A 4 28.65 -14.16 -43.83
CA SER A 4 28.66 -14.51 -42.41
C SER A 4 27.41 -13.91 -41.77
N SER A 5 26.33 -14.69 -41.72
CA SER A 5 25.24 -14.46 -40.79
C SER A 5 25.81 -14.50 -39.37
N SER A 6 26.14 -13.34 -38.79
CA SER A 6 26.55 -13.26 -37.39
C SER A 6 25.34 -13.54 -36.53
N SER A 7 25.13 -14.82 -36.21
CA SER A 7 24.18 -15.20 -35.17
C SER A 7 24.58 -14.47 -33.90
N LEU A 8 23.70 -13.61 -33.40
CA LEU A 8 23.90 -12.96 -32.11
C LEU A 8 24.23 -14.03 -31.06
N PRO A 9 25.16 -13.76 -30.13
CA PRO A 9 25.34 -14.60 -28.96
C PRO A 9 23.99 -14.85 -28.28
N PRO A 10 23.76 -16.01 -27.64
CA PRO A 10 22.44 -16.36 -27.11
C PRO A 10 21.83 -15.29 -26.19
N GLU A 11 22.65 -14.63 -25.38
CA GLU A 11 22.19 -13.54 -24.52
C GLU A 11 21.81 -12.28 -25.31
N ALA A 12 22.60 -11.91 -26.31
CA ALA A 12 22.28 -10.78 -27.17
C ALA A 12 20.98 -11.00 -27.96
N ALA A 13 20.71 -12.24 -28.38
CA ALA A 13 19.44 -12.61 -29.00
C ALA A 13 18.25 -12.49 -28.03
N ARG A 14 18.42 -12.90 -26.76
CA ARG A 14 17.40 -12.73 -25.71
C ARG A 14 17.10 -11.25 -25.45
N VAL A 15 18.15 -10.43 -25.27
CA VAL A 15 17.99 -8.98 -25.07
C VAL A 15 17.27 -8.34 -26.25
N ALA A 16 17.66 -8.67 -27.49
CA ALA A 16 17.00 -8.15 -28.69
C ALA A 16 15.51 -8.53 -28.74
N SER A 17 15.16 -9.76 -28.38
CA SER A 17 13.77 -10.21 -28.31
C SER A 17 12.98 -9.47 -27.23
N THR A 18 13.56 -9.28 -26.04
CA THR A 18 12.92 -8.55 -24.93
C THR A 18 12.67 -7.09 -25.32
N LEU A 19 13.67 -6.41 -25.88
CA LEU A 19 13.55 -5.03 -26.33
C LEU A 19 12.47 -4.87 -27.40
N ARG A 20 12.40 -5.80 -28.36
CA ARG A 20 11.35 -5.77 -29.38
C ARG A 20 9.96 -5.85 -28.74
N HIS A 21 9.75 -6.81 -27.84
CA HIS A 21 8.48 -6.94 -27.13
C HIS A 21 8.16 -5.68 -26.29
N ASP A 22 9.16 -5.05 -25.68
CA ASP A 22 8.97 -3.82 -24.92
C ASP A 22 8.58 -2.63 -25.80
N PHE A 23 9.17 -2.50 -27.00
CA PHE A 23 8.76 -1.47 -27.97
C PHE A 23 7.35 -1.72 -28.50
N GLU A 24 7.01 -2.97 -28.82
CA GLU A 24 5.66 -3.35 -29.27
C GLU A 24 4.62 -3.05 -28.18
N ARG A 25 4.88 -3.47 -26.94
CA ARG A 25 4.03 -3.16 -25.77
C ARG A 25 3.98 -1.66 -25.48
N GLY A 26 5.08 -0.96 -25.71
CA GLY A 26 5.20 0.49 -25.61
C GLY A 26 4.48 1.24 -26.74
N GLY A 27 3.85 0.52 -27.68
CA GLY A 27 3.04 1.11 -28.74
C GLY A 27 3.87 1.84 -29.80
N VAL A 28 5.05 1.31 -30.16
CA VAL A 28 5.92 1.90 -31.19
C VAL A 28 5.23 2.06 -32.56
N HIS A 29 4.18 1.28 -32.82
CA HIS A 29 3.37 1.35 -34.05
C HIS A 29 2.15 2.26 -33.92
N LEU A 30 1.88 2.84 -32.75
CA LEU A 30 0.73 3.70 -32.52
C LEU A 30 1.03 5.14 -32.91
N GLU A 31 0.09 5.77 -33.58
CA GLU A 31 0.15 7.17 -33.99
C GLU A 31 -1.11 7.93 -33.55
N GLY A 32 -1.03 9.26 -33.56
CA GLY A 32 -2.15 10.17 -33.26
C GLY A 32 -2.87 9.84 -31.95
N ASP A 33 -4.19 9.77 -32.00
CA ASP A 33 -5.05 9.57 -30.82
C ASP A 33 -4.79 8.24 -30.09
N ALA A 34 -4.35 7.20 -30.81
CA ALA A 34 -4.02 5.93 -30.18
C ALA A 34 -2.75 6.05 -29.31
N ARG A 35 -1.75 6.79 -29.79
CA ARG A 35 -0.53 7.09 -29.03
C ARG A 35 -0.84 7.95 -27.80
N ALA A 36 -1.63 9.01 -27.98
CA ALA A 36 -2.03 9.91 -26.89
C ALA A 36 -2.77 9.17 -25.76
N ARG A 37 -3.69 8.25 -26.10
CA ARG A 37 -4.40 7.43 -25.12
C ARG A 37 -3.47 6.49 -24.35
N LEU A 38 -2.46 5.92 -24.99
CA LEU A 38 -1.47 5.07 -24.32
C LEU A 38 -0.64 5.88 -23.33
N GLU A 39 -0.23 7.09 -23.70
CA GLU A 39 0.55 7.98 -22.84
C GLU A 39 -0.26 8.47 -21.63
N ASP A 40 -1.54 8.82 -21.81
CA ASP A 40 -2.45 9.14 -20.72
C ASP A 40 -2.64 7.95 -19.76
N ALA A 41 -2.91 6.76 -20.31
CA ALA A 41 -3.07 5.55 -19.52
C ALA A 41 -1.81 5.23 -18.69
N ASN A 42 -0.62 5.30 -19.30
CA ASN A 42 0.65 5.10 -18.58
C ASN A 42 0.86 6.11 -17.46
N SER A 43 0.56 7.39 -17.72
CA SER A 43 0.66 8.45 -16.72
C SER A 43 -0.28 8.21 -15.54
N ARG A 44 -1.51 7.76 -15.82
CA ARG A 44 -2.49 7.39 -14.80
C ARG A 44 -2.07 6.16 -14.00
N VAL A 45 -1.51 5.14 -14.63
CA VAL A 45 -0.99 3.95 -13.93
C VAL A 45 0.10 4.34 -12.94
N ILE A 46 1.05 5.19 -13.36
CA ILE A 46 2.11 5.68 -12.46
C ILE A 46 1.52 6.49 -11.32
N ARG A 47 0.62 7.45 -11.62
CA ARG A 47 -0.05 8.29 -10.61
C ARG A 47 -0.80 7.44 -9.57
N PHE A 48 -1.62 6.51 -10.02
CA PHE A 48 -2.42 5.66 -9.14
C PHE A 48 -1.57 4.66 -8.38
N GLY A 49 -0.52 4.10 -9.00
CA GLY A 49 0.44 3.23 -8.32
C GLY A 49 1.12 3.93 -7.15
N MET A 50 1.65 5.15 -7.37
CA MET A 50 2.24 5.95 -6.31
C MET A 50 1.23 6.31 -5.22
N ALA A 51 0.02 6.72 -5.60
CA ALA A 51 -1.03 7.06 -4.63
C ALA A 51 -1.43 5.86 -3.78
N PHE A 52 -1.59 4.68 -4.39
CA PHE A 52 -1.87 3.43 -3.70
C PHE A 52 -0.77 3.08 -2.69
N GLN A 53 0.50 3.16 -3.10
CA GLN A 53 1.63 2.92 -2.20
C GLN A 53 1.65 3.89 -1.02
N ARG A 54 1.38 5.18 -1.25
CA ARG A 54 1.27 6.17 -0.17
C ARG A 54 0.13 5.84 0.79
N ASN A 55 -1.05 5.48 0.27
CA ASN A 55 -2.22 5.16 1.10
C ASN A 55 -2.00 3.95 2.01
N LEU A 56 -1.11 3.02 1.62
CA LEU A 56 -0.75 1.85 2.44
C LEU A 56 0.36 2.13 3.47
N ALA A 57 1.15 3.18 3.28
CA ALA A 57 2.32 3.47 4.11
C ALA A 57 2.11 4.67 5.06
N ASP A 58 1.25 5.62 4.69
CA ASP A 58 1.00 6.84 5.46
C ASP A 58 0.14 6.52 6.70
N PRO A 59 0.66 6.72 7.93
CA PRO A 59 -0.10 6.53 9.16
C PRO A 59 -1.39 7.36 9.23
N ILE A 60 -1.42 8.53 8.58
CA ILE A 60 -2.62 9.37 8.51
C ILE A 60 -3.68 8.69 7.64
N ALA A 61 -3.28 8.14 6.48
CA ALA A 61 -4.18 7.43 5.57
C ALA A 61 -4.67 6.10 6.15
N LEU A 62 -3.81 5.41 6.91
CA LEU A 62 -4.18 4.18 7.63
C LEU A 62 -5.16 4.45 8.78
N GLY A 63 -5.09 5.64 9.39
CA GLY A 63 -6.03 6.09 10.39
C GLY A 63 -5.88 5.37 11.74
N HIS A 64 -6.90 5.57 12.58
CA HIS A 64 -6.90 5.16 13.97
C HIS A 64 -8.29 4.67 14.40
N VAL A 65 -8.33 3.88 15.48
CA VAL A 65 -9.57 3.52 16.16
C VAL A 65 -9.44 3.76 17.66
N ASP A 66 -10.48 4.32 18.27
CA ASP A 66 -10.52 4.54 19.71
C ASP A 66 -11.13 3.32 20.40
N VAL A 67 -10.43 2.78 21.41
CA VAL A 67 -10.86 1.59 22.16
C VAL A 67 -10.65 1.84 23.66
N ASP A 68 -11.51 1.27 24.50
CA ASP A 68 -11.33 1.31 25.95
C ASP A 68 -9.99 0.64 26.35
N ARG A 69 -9.14 1.37 27.08
CA ARG A 69 -7.84 0.93 27.59
C ARG A 69 -7.94 -0.37 28.38
N ARG A 70 -9.02 -0.58 29.13
CA ARG A 70 -9.27 -1.80 29.92
C ARG A 70 -9.47 -3.02 29.00
N ALA A 71 -10.01 -2.80 27.81
CA ALA A 71 -10.21 -3.86 26.81
C ALA A 71 -8.90 -4.28 26.12
N LEU A 72 -7.82 -3.50 26.28
CA LEU A 72 -6.50 -3.75 25.70
C LEU A 72 -5.56 -4.55 26.61
N ARG A 73 -6.10 -5.20 27.64
CA ARG A 73 -5.35 -6.06 28.55
C ARG A 73 -4.56 -7.12 27.77
N GLY A 74 -3.26 -7.21 28.07
CA GLY A 74 -2.32 -8.14 27.46
C GLY A 74 -1.34 -7.48 26.50
N LEU A 75 -1.58 -6.24 26.06
CA LEU A 75 -0.63 -5.51 25.22
C LEU A 75 0.74 -5.36 25.90
N PRO A 76 1.85 -5.54 25.14
CA PRO A 76 3.17 -5.18 25.62
C PRO A 76 3.25 -3.70 26.03
N ALA A 77 3.90 -3.42 27.17
CA ALA A 77 4.00 -2.07 27.72
C ALA A 77 4.59 -1.05 26.72
N ALA A 78 5.58 -1.46 25.93
CA ALA A 78 6.18 -0.62 24.89
C ALA A 78 5.18 -0.20 23.80
N MET A 79 4.16 -1.03 23.50
CA MET A 79 3.10 -0.69 22.55
C MET A 79 2.04 0.20 23.22
N ALA A 80 1.65 -0.12 24.46
CA ALA A 80 0.70 0.69 25.22
C ALA A 80 1.21 2.13 25.43
N ALA A 81 2.52 2.32 25.60
CA ALA A 81 3.15 3.64 25.73
C ALA A 81 3.11 4.49 24.45
N ARG A 82 2.91 3.87 23.28
CA ARG A 82 2.78 4.56 21.98
C ARG A 82 1.33 4.95 21.65
N MET A 83 0.38 4.54 22.48
CA MET A 83 -1.03 4.86 22.26
C MET A 83 -1.35 6.24 22.81
N GLU A 84 -1.79 7.12 21.94
CA GLU A 84 -2.18 8.48 22.30
C GLU A 84 -3.60 8.49 22.88
N PRO A 85 -3.94 9.45 23.76
CA PRO A 85 -5.33 9.75 24.04
C PRO A 85 -6.02 10.29 22.77
N PRO A 86 -7.34 10.08 22.59
CA PRO A 86 -8.06 10.69 21.49
C PRO A 86 -7.98 12.23 21.53
N PRO A 87 -8.11 12.91 20.36
CA PRO A 87 -8.09 14.37 20.32
C PRO A 87 -9.16 15.00 21.23
N GLY A 88 -8.76 15.94 22.07
CA GLY A 88 -9.67 16.61 23.02
C GLY A 88 -10.01 15.78 24.26
N ALA A 89 -9.39 14.61 24.45
CA ALA A 89 -9.55 13.81 25.65
C ALA A 89 -8.54 14.22 26.73
N ASP A 90 -9.00 14.33 27.97
CA ASP A 90 -8.12 14.59 29.12
C ASP A 90 -7.14 13.43 29.34
N ALA A 91 -6.05 13.67 30.08
CA ALA A 91 -5.09 12.63 30.45
C ALA A 91 -5.72 11.44 31.21
N ALA A 92 -6.89 11.65 31.82
CA ALA A 92 -7.70 10.64 32.50
C ALA A 92 -8.61 9.81 31.54
N ALA A 93 -8.54 10.03 30.24
CA ALA A 93 -9.34 9.31 29.27
C ALA A 93 -9.14 7.78 29.39
N LEU A 94 -10.28 7.09 29.50
CA LEU A 94 -10.32 5.63 29.53
C LEU A 94 -10.20 5.03 28.12
N SER A 95 -10.22 5.84 27.07
CA SER A 95 -9.99 5.43 25.69
C SER A 95 -8.52 5.63 25.28
N ALA A 96 -8.03 4.70 24.45
CA ALA A 96 -6.75 4.79 23.77
C ALA A 96 -6.99 4.80 22.27
N ARG A 97 -6.28 5.69 21.58
CA ARG A 97 -6.25 5.78 20.13
C ARG A 97 -5.21 4.80 19.59
N ILE A 98 -5.67 3.82 18.82
CA ILE A 98 -4.86 2.72 18.29
C ILE A 98 -4.59 2.98 16.81
N PRO A 99 -3.31 3.09 16.39
CA PRO A 99 -2.93 3.12 14.98
C PRO A 99 -3.34 1.83 14.25
N LEU A 100 -3.77 1.95 12.99
CA LEU A 100 -4.23 0.81 12.20
C LEU A 100 -3.14 0.21 11.29
N ASP A 101 -1.87 0.51 11.54
CA ASP A 101 -0.76 -0.08 10.81
C ASP A 101 -0.61 -1.58 11.09
N ALA A 102 0.06 -2.29 10.16
CA ALA A 102 0.20 -3.74 10.21
C ALA A 102 0.86 -4.25 11.50
N SER A 103 1.81 -3.50 12.07
CA SER A 103 2.52 -3.92 13.27
C SER A 103 1.63 -3.80 14.52
N THR A 104 0.86 -2.73 14.62
CA THR A 104 -0.10 -2.52 15.70
C THR A 104 -1.25 -3.51 15.62
N LEU A 105 -1.77 -3.77 14.42
CA LEU A 105 -2.79 -4.79 14.17
C LEU A 105 -2.30 -6.18 14.60
N ALA A 106 -1.11 -6.61 14.13
CA ALA A 106 -0.57 -7.92 14.46
C ALA A 106 -0.35 -8.09 15.98
N THR A 107 0.14 -7.04 16.64
CA THR A 107 0.33 -7.04 18.11
C THR A 107 -1.00 -7.13 18.84
N THR A 108 -2.00 -6.37 18.40
CA THR A 108 -3.36 -6.41 18.96
C THR A 108 -3.94 -7.81 18.83
N MET A 109 -3.86 -8.42 17.65
CA MET A 109 -4.40 -9.76 17.41
C MET A 109 -3.73 -10.83 18.27
N ARG A 110 -2.42 -10.69 18.51
CA ARG A 110 -1.64 -11.65 19.27
C ARG A 110 -1.83 -11.55 20.78
N TYR A 111 -1.93 -10.34 21.32
CA TYR A 111 -1.77 -10.12 22.76
C TYR A 111 -3.04 -9.61 23.47
N VAL A 112 -3.95 -8.91 22.77
CA VAL A 112 -5.16 -8.41 23.41
C VAL A 112 -6.11 -9.56 23.70
N GLN A 113 -6.53 -9.68 24.96
CA GLN A 113 -7.38 -10.79 25.41
C GLN A 113 -8.85 -10.60 25.03
N SER A 114 -9.35 -9.36 24.99
CA SER A 114 -10.75 -9.07 24.63
C SER A 114 -11.02 -9.40 23.17
N ALA A 115 -11.93 -10.34 22.93
CA ALA A 115 -12.35 -10.72 21.57
C ALA A 115 -13.06 -9.56 20.84
N ASP A 116 -13.84 -8.77 21.57
CA ASP A 116 -14.54 -7.62 20.99
C ASP A 116 -13.55 -6.51 20.60
N ALA A 117 -12.55 -6.22 21.44
CA ALA A 117 -11.50 -5.26 21.10
C ALA A 117 -10.72 -5.70 19.85
N ARG A 118 -10.36 -6.99 19.75
CA ARG A 118 -9.74 -7.53 18.54
C ARG A 118 -10.64 -7.36 17.32
N ARG A 119 -11.94 -7.66 17.45
CA ARG A 119 -12.92 -7.51 16.35
C ARG A 119 -13.01 -6.06 15.87
N VAL A 120 -13.10 -5.10 16.79
CA VAL A 120 -13.18 -3.67 16.48
C VAL A 120 -11.93 -3.21 15.73
N VAL A 121 -10.73 -3.52 16.24
CA VAL A 121 -9.47 -3.12 15.60
C VAL A 121 -9.29 -3.79 14.24
N TYR A 122 -9.61 -5.08 14.12
CA TYR A 122 -9.55 -5.80 12.85
C TYR A 122 -10.49 -5.20 11.81
N ALA A 123 -11.75 -4.94 12.19
CA ALA A 123 -12.73 -4.35 11.29
C ALA A 123 -12.32 -2.93 10.86
N ALA A 124 -11.76 -2.13 11.77
CA ALA A 124 -11.26 -0.79 11.45
C ALA A 124 -10.09 -0.85 10.46
N ALA A 125 -9.09 -1.71 10.70
CA ALA A 125 -7.93 -1.85 9.82
C ALA A 125 -8.28 -2.37 8.41
N HIS A 126 -9.40 -3.10 8.26
CA HIS A 126 -9.84 -3.67 6.98
C HIS A 126 -11.09 -2.98 6.40
N ARG A 127 -11.50 -1.83 6.93
CA ARG A 127 -12.53 -0.99 6.28
C ARG A 127 -12.06 -0.38 4.95
N GLY A 128 -10.79 -0.61 4.61
CA GLY A 128 -10.12 -0.20 3.38
C GLY A 128 -9.55 1.22 3.53
N PRO A 129 -8.41 1.52 2.88
CA PRO A 129 -8.05 2.91 2.65
C PRO A 129 -9.17 3.53 1.81
N GLU A 130 -9.77 4.63 2.24
CA GLU A 130 -10.69 5.37 1.37
C GLU A 130 -9.90 5.76 0.11
N GLY A 131 -10.22 5.12 -1.02
CA GLY A 131 -9.49 5.32 -2.27
C GLY A 131 -9.58 6.76 -2.75
N ASN A 132 -8.54 7.22 -3.46
CA ASN A 132 -8.36 8.55 -4.06
C ASN A 132 -9.70 9.16 -4.52
N ARG A 133 -10.39 9.87 -3.61
CA ARG A 133 -11.55 10.69 -3.97
C ARG A 133 -10.99 11.87 -4.75
N ASP A 134 -11.44 11.96 -5.99
CA ASP A 134 -11.07 12.90 -7.04
C ASP A 134 -10.16 14.07 -6.62
N ALA A 135 -8.93 14.05 -7.14
CA ALA A 135 -8.06 15.22 -7.24
C ALA A 135 -7.83 15.53 -8.71
#